data_AF-A0A1I4M0J4-F1
#
_entry.id   AF-A0A1I4M0J4-F1
#
_cell.length_a   1.000
_cell.length_b   1.000
_cell.length_c   1.000
_cell.angle_alpha   90.00
_cell.angle_beta   90.00
_cell.angle_gamma   90.00
#
_symmetry.space_group_name_H-M   'P 1'
#
loop_
_entity.id
_entity.type
_entity.pdbx_description
1 polymer ?
#
loop_
_entity_poly.entity_id
_entity_poly.type
_entity_poly.pdbx_seq_one_letter_code
_entity_poly.pdbx_strand_id
1 'polypeptide(L)'
;MTTPEPTYSRILCAVLTALPLLAAPAAAQAPESALNADDGTGAVKVCAPVAMPRWRSMSPVPKTWTFLDCMGFSGEMGASHFQLGCLFANVTPHAQKYAWGPMVAIEKAALAKPQPPMPNCGW
;
A
#
# COMPACT_ATOMS: atom_id res chain seq x y z
N MET A 1 64.10 -2.07 46.23
CA MET A 1 62.92 -1.21 46.44
C MET A 1 61.69 -2.07 46.34
N THR A 2 60.77 -1.85 47.26
CA THR A 2 59.65 -2.70 47.70
C THR A 2 58.35 -2.37 46.94
N THR A 3 57.59 -3.43 46.53
CA THR A 3 56.11 -3.55 46.35
C THR A 3 55.37 -2.69 45.29
N PRO A 4 54.12 -3.05 44.87
CA PRO A 4 53.51 -4.37 44.55
C PRO A 4 52.72 -4.39 43.20
N GLU A 5 52.25 -5.58 42.80
CA GLU A 5 51.27 -5.84 41.72
C GLU A 5 49.93 -5.09 41.90
N PRO A 6 49.24 -4.75 40.79
CA PRO A 6 47.78 -4.67 40.78
C PRO A 6 47.19 -5.85 39.99
N THR A 7 46.63 -6.81 40.74
CA THR A 7 45.66 -7.79 40.26
C THR A 7 44.41 -7.05 39.80
N TYR A 8 44.20 -6.88 38.48
CA TYR A 8 42.94 -6.31 37.97
C TYR A 8 41.96 -7.41 37.57
N SER A 9 41.11 -7.70 38.55
CA SER A 9 39.72 -8.12 38.49
C SER A 9 39.21 -8.65 37.15
N ARG A 10 39.03 -9.98 37.12
CA ARG A 10 37.96 -10.63 36.36
C ARG A 10 36.61 -10.00 36.74
N ILE A 11 35.63 -10.20 35.85
CA ILE A 11 34.19 -9.93 36.03
C ILE A 11 33.79 -8.50 35.64
N LEU A 12 33.54 -8.31 34.34
CA LEU A 12 32.51 -7.37 33.90
C LEU A 12 31.28 -8.18 33.54
N CYS A 13 30.38 -8.22 34.51
CA CYS A 13 29.04 -8.76 34.42
C CYS A 13 28.23 -8.11 33.30
N ALA A 14 27.60 -8.98 32.52
CA ALA A 14 26.21 -8.91 32.10
C ALA A 14 25.48 -7.57 32.31
N VAL A 15 25.27 -6.85 31.20
CA VAL A 15 24.02 -6.12 30.98
C VAL A 15 23.63 -6.31 29.51
N LEU A 16 23.24 -7.55 29.17
CA LEU A 16 22.32 -7.77 28.05
C LEU A 16 20.97 -7.25 28.54
N THR A 17 20.71 -5.97 28.29
CA THR A 17 19.37 -5.41 28.36
C THR A 17 18.49 -6.22 27.43
N ALA A 18 17.71 -7.12 28.00
CA ALA A 18 16.54 -7.68 27.36
C ALA A 18 15.65 -6.49 26.96
N LEU A 19 15.73 -6.06 25.70
CA LEU A 19 14.64 -5.31 25.09
C LEU A 19 13.44 -6.26 25.15
N PRO A 20 12.38 -5.96 25.91
CA PRO A 20 11.14 -6.67 25.68
C PRO A 20 10.74 -6.27 24.27
N LEU A 21 10.80 -7.24 23.34
CA LEU A 21 9.99 -7.17 22.12
C LEU A 21 8.54 -7.15 22.60
N LEU A 22 8.05 -5.95 22.93
CA LEU A 22 6.64 -5.65 22.93
C LEU A 22 6.21 -5.72 21.47
N ALA A 23 6.00 -6.94 20.99
CA ALA A 23 5.16 -7.20 19.84
C ALA A 23 3.77 -6.71 20.25
N ALA A 24 3.51 -5.42 20.03
CA ALA A 24 2.17 -4.91 20.06
C ALA A 24 1.34 -5.81 19.14
N PRO A 25 0.18 -6.32 19.58
CA PRO A 25 -0.68 -7.07 18.69
C PRO A 25 -1.00 -6.11 17.54
N ALA A 26 -0.57 -6.46 16.33
CA ALA A 26 -1.10 -5.83 15.13
C ALA A 26 -2.58 -6.15 15.14
N ALA A 27 -3.39 -5.22 15.66
CA ALA A 27 -4.83 -5.33 15.63
C ALA A 27 -5.19 -5.47 14.14
N ALA A 28 -5.63 -6.67 13.76
CA ALA A 28 -6.19 -6.90 12.45
C ALA A 28 -7.30 -5.87 12.28
N GLN A 29 -7.12 -4.93 11.34
CA GLN A 29 -8.12 -3.92 11.07
C GLN A 29 -9.41 -4.67 10.74
N ALA A 30 -10.49 -4.36 11.47
CA ALA A 30 -11.79 -4.95 11.21
C ALA A 30 -12.11 -4.78 9.71
N PRO A 31 -12.67 -5.78 9.01
CA PRO A 31 -12.88 -5.73 7.55
C PRO A 31 -13.65 -4.48 7.10
N GLU A 32 -14.55 -4.01 7.96
CA GLU A 32 -15.35 -2.80 7.80
C GLU A 32 -14.59 -1.48 8.02
N SER A 33 -13.44 -1.52 8.69
CA SER A 33 -12.55 -0.36 8.92
C SER A 33 -11.30 -0.37 8.03
N ALA A 34 -11.03 -1.47 7.33
CA ALA A 34 -9.78 -1.70 6.60
C ALA A 34 -9.83 -1.26 5.12
N LEU A 35 -11.02 -1.11 4.56
CA LEU A 35 -11.22 -0.82 3.15
C LEU A 35 -11.95 0.51 3.02
N ASN A 36 -11.34 1.44 2.29
CA ASN A 36 -11.93 2.73 1.91
C ASN A 36 -13.07 2.52 0.90
N ALA A 37 -14.02 1.66 1.27
CA ALA A 37 -15.19 1.34 0.50
C ALA A 37 -16.09 2.58 0.44
N ASP A 38 -16.64 2.83 -0.73
CA ASP A 38 -17.67 3.83 -0.92
C ASP A 38 -18.92 3.45 -0.13
N ASP A 39 -19.46 4.40 0.64
CA ASP A 39 -20.56 4.17 1.58
C ASP A 39 -21.89 3.81 0.86
N GLY A 40 -22.04 4.16 -0.41
CA GLY A 40 -23.23 3.87 -1.22
C GLY A 40 -23.16 2.56 -2.01
N THR A 41 -21.96 2.17 -2.46
CA THR A 41 -21.75 1.02 -3.37
C THR A 41 -20.96 -0.13 -2.74
N GLY A 42 -20.31 0.08 -1.60
CA GLY A 42 -19.37 -0.86 -1.00
C GLY A 42 -18.14 -1.12 -1.88
N ALA A 43 -17.85 -0.21 -2.81
CA ALA A 43 -16.79 -0.36 -3.80
C ALA A 43 -15.48 0.26 -3.32
N VAL A 44 -14.38 -0.45 -3.54
CA VAL A 44 -13.03 -0.07 -3.13
C VAL A 44 -12.23 0.33 -4.36
N LYS A 45 -11.67 1.53 -4.32
CA LYS A 45 -10.71 2.01 -5.31
C LYS A 45 -9.40 1.22 -5.21
N VAL A 46 -8.90 0.75 -6.35
CA VAL A 46 -7.60 0.07 -6.47
C VAL A 46 -6.72 0.75 -7.50
N CYS A 47 -5.53 1.18 -7.07
CA CYS A 47 -4.48 1.67 -7.95
C CYS A 47 -3.55 0.51 -8.30
N ALA A 48 -3.25 0.34 -9.59
CA ALA A 48 -2.36 -0.70 -10.06
C ALA A 48 -1.17 -0.13 -10.86
N PRO A 49 -0.01 0.10 -10.21
CA PRO A 49 1.23 0.40 -10.90
C PRO A 49 1.63 -0.77 -11.80
N VAL A 50 1.99 -0.49 -13.05
CA VAL A 50 2.37 -1.49 -14.04
C VAL A 50 3.77 -1.23 -14.56
N ALA A 51 4.69 -2.10 -14.16
CA ALA A 51 6.01 -2.20 -14.78
C ALA A 51 5.93 -3.23 -15.92
N MET A 52 5.87 -2.72 -17.14
CA MET A 52 5.91 -3.53 -18.36
C MET A 52 7.17 -4.42 -18.37
N PRO A 53 7.08 -5.68 -18.84
CA PRO A 53 5.98 -6.25 -19.63
C PRO A 53 4.87 -6.97 -18.84
N ARG A 54 5.02 -7.22 -17.53
CA ARG A 54 4.10 -8.14 -16.81
C ARG A 54 3.82 -7.84 -15.35
N TRP A 55 4.58 -6.98 -14.69
CA TRP A 55 4.44 -6.81 -13.25
C TRP A 55 3.36 -5.77 -12.93
N ARG A 56 2.33 -6.19 -12.18
CA ARG A 56 1.27 -5.31 -11.67
C ARG A 56 1.15 -5.53 -10.17
N SER A 57 1.44 -4.49 -9.40
CA SER A 57 0.96 -4.44 -8.01
C SER A 57 -0.47 -3.91 -8.03
N MET A 58 -1.31 -4.33 -7.09
CA MET A 58 -2.66 -3.82 -6.91
C MET A 58 -2.80 -3.39 -5.45
N SER A 59 -3.01 -2.10 -5.23
CA SER A 59 -3.13 -1.53 -3.88
C SER A 59 -4.51 -0.90 -3.73
N PRO A 60 -5.33 -1.31 -2.74
CA PRO A 60 -6.48 -0.54 -2.31
C PRO A 60 -6.05 0.85 -1.88
N VAL A 61 -6.78 1.89 -2.29
CA VAL A 61 -6.41 3.29 -2.01
C VAL A 61 -7.56 4.03 -1.32
N PRO A 62 -7.28 5.17 -0.66
CA PRO A 62 -8.29 6.04 -0.11
C PRO A 62 -9.38 6.45 -1.11
N LYS A 63 -10.61 6.63 -0.62
CA LYS A 63 -11.73 7.09 -1.45
C LYS A 63 -11.50 8.48 -2.06
N THR A 64 -10.66 9.28 -1.40
CA THR A 64 -10.25 10.62 -1.86
C THR A 64 -9.25 10.60 -3.01
N TRP A 65 -8.63 9.45 -3.32
CA TRP A 65 -7.68 9.37 -4.43
C TRP A 65 -8.36 9.58 -5.76
N THR A 66 -7.71 10.41 -6.56
CA THR A 66 -8.04 10.72 -7.94
C THR A 66 -7.13 9.93 -8.89
N PHE A 67 -7.41 10.03 -10.17
CA PHE A 67 -6.50 9.58 -11.23
C PHE A 67 -5.06 10.11 -11.04
N LEU A 68 -4.89 11.36 -10.62
CA LEU A 68 -3.57 11.98 -10.47
C LEU A 68 -2.77 11.38 -9.32
N ASP A 69 -3.45 11.06 -8.22
CA ASP A 69 -2.81 10.45 -7.05
C ASP A 69 -2.27 9.06 -7.41
N CYS A 70 -3.07 8.26 -8.12
CA CYS A 70 -2.61 6.94 -8.57
C CYS A 70 -1.51 7.04 -9.64
N MET A 71 -1.59 8.00 -10.56
CA MET A 71 -0.53 8.25 -11.54
C MET A 71 0.78 8.62 -10.86
N GLY A 72 0.74 9.56 -9.90
CA GLY A 72 1.90 10.00 -9.13
C GLY A 72 2.52 8.87 -8.32
N PHE A 73 1.70 8.17 -7.53
CA PHE A 73 2.12 6.98 -6.78
C PHE A 73 2.75 5.91 -7.68
N SER A 74 2.13 5.60 -8.81
CA SER A 74 2.67 4.62 -9.75
C SER A 74 4.03 5.04 -10.32
N GLY A 75 4.20 6.34 -10.59
CA GLY A 75 5.48 6.91 -11.02
C GLY A 75 6.55 6.80 -9.94
N GLU A 76 6.22 7.09 -8.68
CA GLU A 76 7.13 6.91 -7.53
C GLU A 76 7.57 5.45 -7.34
N MET A 77 6.69 4.51 -7.65
CA MET A 77 6.98 3.06 -7.65
C MET A 77 7.82 2.60 -8.86
N GLY A 78 8.20 3.50 -9.77
CA GLY A 78 8.99 3.19 -10.95
C GLY A 78 8.20 2.49 -12.07
N ALA A 79 6.87 2.55 -12.03
CA ALA A 79 6.04 2.01 -13.10
C ALA A 79 6.11 2.91 -14.35
N SER A 80 5.94 2.32 -15.53
CA SER A 80 5.80 3.07 -16.78
C SER A 80 4.34 3.31 -17.16
N HIS A 81 3.45 2.52 -16.56
CA HIS A 81 2.01 2.58 -16.78
C HIS A 81 1.29 2.42 -15.45
N PHE A 82 0.01 2.76 -15.44
CA PHE A 82 -0.87 2.45 -14.33
C PHE A 82 -2.24 2.05 -14.84
N GLN A 83 -2.99 1.38 -13.99
CA GLN A 83 -4.37 1.02 -14.25
C GLN A 83 -5.17 1.30 -12.99
N LEU A 84 -6.36 1.83 -13.17
CA LEU A 84 -7.29 2.09 -12.10
C LEU A 84 -8.34 0.97 -12.07
N GLY A 85 -8.79 0.58 -10.88
CA GLY A 85 -9.76 -0.49 -10.71
C GLY A 85 -10.72 -0.27 -9.54
N CYS A 86 -11.81 -1.02 -9.57
CA CYS A 86 -12.82 -1.07 -8.52
C CYS A 86 -12.98 -2.52 -8.08
N LEU A 87 -13.03 -2.78 -6.78
CA LEU A 87 -13.43 -4.06 -6.19
C LEU A 87 -14.75 -3.86 -5.43
N PHE A 88 -15.72 -4.75 -5.60
CA PHE A 88 -17.05 -4.61 -4.98
C PHE A 88 -17.21 -5.62 -3.84
N ALA A 89 -17.46 -5.13 -2.62
CA ALA A 89 -17.66 -6.00 -1.46
C ALA A 89 -19.04 -6.69 -1.47
N ASN A 90 -20.08 -6.00 -1.96
CA ASN A 90 -21.44 -6.52 -2.06
C ASN A 90 -21.73 -6.99 -3.48
N VAL A 91 -21.52 -8.28 -3.73
CA VAL A 91 -21.88 -8.92 -5.00
C VAL A 91 -23.06 -9.86 -4.80
N THR A 92 -24.23 -9.49 -5.33
CA THR A 92 -25.26 -10.47 -5.68
C THR A 92 -24.68 -11.43 -6.73
N PRO A 93 -25.22 -12.66 -6.89
CA PRO A 93 -24.66 -13.67 -7.80
C PRO A 93 -24.52 -13.24 -9.28
N HIS A 94 -25.10 -12.10 -9.68
CA HIS A 94 -25.00 -11.53 -11.02
C HIS A 94 -24.31 -10.15 -11.07
N ALA A 95 -23.75 -9.65 -9.96
CA ALA A 95 -23.05 -8.37 -9.91
C ALA A 95 -21.55 -8.50 -10.23
N GLN A 96 -20.97 -7.47 -10.85
CA GLN A 96 -19.54 -7.40 -11.17
C GLN A 96 -18.70 -7.37 -9.88
N LYS A 97 -17.77 -8.33 -9.72
CA LYS A 97 -16.85 -8.39 -8.56
C LYS A 97 -15.73 -7.36 -8.64
N TYR A 98 -15.34 -7.02 -9.85
CA TYR A 98 -14.30 -6.04 -10.12
C TYR A 98 -14.51 -5.39 -11.48
N ALA A 99 -14.00 -4.19 -11.64
CA ALA A 99 -13.95 -3.46 -12.90
C ALA A 99 -12.59 -2.78 -13.03
N TRP A 100 -11.98 -2.85 -14.20
CA TRP A 100 -10.69 -2.22 -14.48
C TRP A 100 -10.82 -1.24 -15.64
N GLY A 101 -10.25 -0.05 -15.50
CA GLY A 101 -10.06 0.87 -16.60
C GLY A 101 -8.96 0.38 -17.56
N PRO A 102 -8.72 1.07 -18.69
CA PRO A 102 -7.59 0.75 -19.55
C PRO A 102 -6.27 1.07 -18.84
N MET A 103 -5.19 0.46 -19.33
CA MET A 103 -3.85 0.81 -18.92
C MET A 103 -3.46 2.15 -19.53
N VAL A 104 -2.93 3.06 -18.72
CA VAL A 104 -2.54 4.41 -19.12
C VAL A 104 -1.03 4.56 -18.92
N ALA A 105 -0.32 5.08 -19.92
CA ALA A 105 1.10 5.42 -19.80
C ALA A 105 1.29 6.62 -18.87
N ILE A 106 2.32 6.58 -18.03
CA ILE A 106 2.66 7.69 -17.14
C ILE A 106 3.42 8.75 -17.95
N GLU A 107 2.67 9.69 -18.52
CA GLU A 107 3.23 10.84 -19.26
C GLU A 107 2.51 12.11 -18.83
N LYS A 108 3.21 13.26 -18.82
CA LYS A 108 2.57 14.57 -18.57
C LYS A 108 1.40 14.85 -19.52
N ALA A 109 1.42 14.28 -20.73
CA ALA A 109 0.36 14.40 -21.72
C ALA A 109 -0.87 13.51 -21.43
N ALA A 110 -0.78 12.55 -20.51
CA ALA A 110 -1.93 11.73 -20.09
C ALA A 110 -3.05 12.59 -19.48
N LEU A 111 -2.71 13.78 -18.96
CA LEU A 111 -3.62 14.81 -18.47
C LEU A 111 -4.51 15.42 -19.56
N ALA A 112 -4.04 15.43 -20.81
CA ALA A 112 -4.74 16.06 -21.93
C ALA A 112 -5.67 15.09 -22.67
N LYS A 113 -5.60 13.79 -22.33
CA LYS A 113 -6.46 12.76 -22.94
C LYS A 113 -7.72 12.60 -22.10
N PRO A 114 -8.90 12.46 -22.73
CA PRO A 114 -10.12 12.11 -22.03
C PRO A 114 -9.87 10.91 -21.14
N GLN A 115 -10.12 11.05 -19.84
CA GLN A 115 -9.95 9.93 -18.95
C GLN A 115 -10.99 8.86 -19.32
N PRO A 116 -10.58 7.58 -19.37
CA PRO A 116 -11.50 6.51 -19.65
C PRO A 116 -12.60 6.52 -18.59
N PRO A 117 -13.89 6.39 -18.96
CA PRO A 117 -14.93 6.29 -17.96
C PRO A 117 -14.65 5.08 -17.08
N MET A 118 -14.59 5.30 -15.77
CA MET A 118 -14.47 4.27 -14.76
C MET A 118 -15.76 4.19 -13.97
N PRO A 119 -16.76 3.47 -14.50
CA PRO A 119 -18.14 3.81 -14.23
C PRO A 119 -18.64 3.52 -12.81
N ASN A 120 -17.86 2.89 -11.93
CA ASN A 120 -18.49 2.15 -10.83
C ASN A 120 -17.93 2.38 -9.41
N CYS A 121 -16.90 3.23 -9.18
CA CYS A 121 -16.44 3.53 -7.81
C CYS A 121 -15.80 4.93 -7.60
N GLY A 122 -16.17 5.90 -8.44
CA GLY A 122 -15.83 7.32 -8.24
C GLY A 122 -14.38 7.71 -8.54
N TRP A 123 -13.72 7.01 -9.49
CA TRP A 123 -12.40 7.38 -10.01
C TRP A 123 -12.40 8.64 -10.86
#